data_AF-A0A1A8Z6I8-F1
#
_entry.id   AF-A0A1A8Z6I8-F1
#
_cell.length_a   1.000
_cell.length_b   1.000
_cell.length_c   1.000
_cell.angle_alpha   90.00
_cell.angle_beta   90.00
_cell.angle_gamma   90.00
#
_symmetry.space_group_name_H-M   'P 1'
#
loop_
_entity.id
_entity.type
_entity.pdbx_description
1 polymer ?
#
loop_
_entity_poly.entity_id
_entity_poly.type
_entity_poly.pdbx_seq_one_letter_code
_entity_poly.pdbx_strand_id
1 'polypeptide(L)'
;MTRPPIRSRLLVWLVGSAAGGLLLALPDSGPRLFSFSRTHGPSPVDFLGMIIAVAAWLPVVWLIWRRRSALRGGAGAGSAGLALVGVILLAVTIGGDLGLWWLAAVTLLVAAQLIALVSIARESPAGNGPSPDVPAG
;
A
#
# COMPACT_ATOMS: atom_id res chain seq x y z
N MET A 1 -20.83 4.00 -14.83
CA MET A 1 -19.76 4.34 -13.86
C MET A 1 -18.40 4.11 -14.52
N THR A 2 -17.70 5.17 -14.90
CA THR A 2 -16.34 5.12 -15.47
C THR A 2 -15.33 4.71 -14.39
N ARG A 3 -14.45 3.74 -14.69
CA ARG A 3 -13.43 3.32 -13.71
C ARG A 3 -12.39 4.44 -13.57
N PRO A 4 -12.04 4.87 -12.34
CA PRO A 4 -11.05 5.93 -12.17
C PRO A 4 -9.68 5.49 -12.71
N PRO A 5 -8.93 6.40 -13.37
CA PRO A 5 -7.63 6.11 -13.95
C PRO A 5 -6.62 5.70 -12.88
N ILE A 6 -5.64 4.86 -13.24
CA ILE A 6 -4.61 4.34 -12.32
C ILE A 6 -3.93 5.47 -11.54
N ARG A 7 -3.61 6.59 -12.21
CA ARG A 7 -3.01 7.78 -11.61
C ARG A 7 -3.85 8.36 -10.45
N SER A 8 -5.17 8.42 -10.61
CA SER A 8 -6.06 8.92 -9.55
C SER A 8 -6.04 8.00 -8.33
N ARG A 9 -6.01 6.68 -8.53
CA ARG A 9 -5.91 5.71 -7.43
C ARG A 9 -4.58 5.81 -6.68
N LEU A 10 -3.49 6.02 -7.42
CA LEU A 10 -2.16 6.22 -6.82
C LEU A 10 -2.08 7.53 -6.04
N LEU A 11 -2.72 8.60 -6.52
CA LEU A 11 -2.79 9.86 -5.79
C LEU A 11 -3.61 9.72 -4.52
N VAL A 12 -4.77 9.07 -4.57
CA VAL A 12 -5.59 8.77 -3.37
C VAL A 12 -4.79 7.94 -2.37
N TRP A 13 -4.07 6.92 -2.84
CA TRP A 13 -3.20 6.11 -2.01
C TRP A 13 -2.10 6.93 -1.35
N LEU A 14 -1.39 7.76 -2.11
CA LEU A 14 -0.25 8.53 -1.61
C LEU A 14 -0.70 9.61 -0.62
N VAL A 15 -1.69 10.40 -1.01
CA VAL A 15 -2.22 11.49 -0.17
C VAL A 15 -2.88 10.92 1.09
N GLY A 16 -3.68 9.87 0.94
CA GLY A 16 -4.34 9.23 2.08
C GLY A 16 -3.35 8.55 3.03
N SER A 17 -2.31 7.88 2.52
CA SER A 17 -1.26 7.30 3.37
C SER A 17 -0.44 8.37 4.09
N ALA A 18 -0.12 9.49 3.41
CA ALA A 18 0.58 10.61 4.03
C ALA A 18 -0.27 11.27 5.12
N ALA A 19 -1.56 11.51 4.85
CA ALA A 19 -2.48 12.09 5.84
C ALA A 19 -2.69 11.16 7.04
N GLY A 20 -2.93 9.87 6.81
CA GLY A 20 -3.08 8.88 7.88
C GLY A 20 -1.80 8.72 8.70
N GLY A 21 -0.64 8.70 8.03
CA GLY A 21 0.67 8.65 8.68
C GLY A 21 0.98 9.89 9.51
N LEU A 22 0.62 11.09 9.02
CA LEU A 22 0.79 12.33 9.78
C LEU A 22 -0.07 12.33 11.05
N LEU A 23 -1.32 11.85 10.95
CA LEU A 23 -2.21 11.69 12.10
C LEU A 23 -1.66 10.71 13.14
N LEU A 24 -1.04 9.61 12.70
CA LEU A 24 -0.39 8.64 13.59
C LEU A 24 0.93 9.15 14.20
N ALA A 25 1.57 10.15 13.59
CA ALA A 25 2.82 10.72 14.05
C ALA A 25 2.62 11.95 14.96
N LEU A 26 1.39 12.43 15.12
CA LEU A 26 1.07 13.53 16.01
C LEU A 26 1.30 13.08 17.46
N PRO A 27 2.01 13.88 18.28
CA PRO A 27 2.16 13.58 19.69
C PRO A 27 0.79 13.68 20.37
N ASP A 28 0.21 12.52 20.67
CA ASP A 28 -1.11 12.48 21.31
C ASP A 28 -1.00 12.28 22.83
N SER A 29 -1.87 12.98 23.54
CA SER A 29 -2.07 12.90 24.99
C SER A 29 -3.53 12.60 25.35
N GLY A 30 -4.33 12.19 24.36
CA GLY A 30 -5.75 11.92 24.50
C GLY A 30 -6.07 10.63 25.27
N PRO A 31 -7.33 10.47 25.72
CA PRO A 31 -7.77 9.25 26.36
C PRO A 31 -7.70 8.07 25.39
N ARG A 32 -7.20 6.92 25.86
CA ARG A 32 -7.08 5.70 25.05
C ARG A 32 -8.46 5.15 24.71
N LEU A 33 -8.68 4.79 23.45
CA LEU A 33 -9.93 4.13 23.04
C LEU A 33 -9.98 2.67 23.50
N PHE A 34 -8.85 1.97 23.42
CA PHE A 34 -8.65 0.61 23.88
C PHE A 34 -7.16 0.37 24.11
N SER A 35 -6.82 -0.57 25.00
CA SER A 35 -5.42 -0.87 25.32
C SER A 35 -5.01 -2.19 24.65
N PHE A 36 -4.04 -2.11 23.73
CA PHE A 36 -3.40 -3.31 23.17
C PHE A 36 -2.33 -3.88 24.11
N SER A 37 -1.72 -3.02 24.95
CA SER A 37 -0.79 -3.41 26.01
C SER A 37 -0.96 -2.53 27.25
N ARG A 38 -0.18 -2.79 28.32
CA ARG A 38 -0.18 -1.97 29.54
C ARG A 38 0.15 -0.50 29.27
N THR A 39 0.96 -0.21 28.25
CA THR A 39 1.47 1.13 27.94
C THR A 39 1.07 1.65 26.57
N HIS A 40 0.50 0.82 25.69
CA HIS A 40 0.11 1.23 24.34
C HIS A 40 -1.38 1.00 24.06
N GLY A 41 -2.05 2.04 23.61
CA GLY A 41 -3.42 2.01 23.14
C GLY A 41 -3.68 3.21 22.24
N PRO A 42 -4.31 3.03 21.06
CA PRO A 42 -4.55 4.13 20.14
C PRO A 42 -5.50 5.14 20.76
N SER A 43 -5.17 6.41 20.56
CA SER A 43 -6.09 7.51 20.76
C SER A 43 -7.16 7.56 19.67
N PRO A 44 -8.20 8.40 19.82
CA PRO A 44 -9.14 8.68 18.74
C PRO A 44 -8.46 9.20 17.47
N VAL A 45 -7.41 10.00 17.62
CA VAL A 45 -6.65 10.55 16.49
C VAL A 45 -5.86 9.45 15.79
N ASP A 46 -5.22 8.56 16.55
CA ASP A 46 -4.50 7.41 15.99
C ASP A 46 -5.43 6.46 15.27
N PHE A 47 -6.59 6.18 15.87
CA PHE A 47 -7.59 5.30 15.27
C PHE A 47 -8.12 5.88 13.96
N LEU A 48 -8.36 7.19 13.91
CA LEU A 48 -8.75 7.87 12.68
C LEU A 48 -7.62 7.82 11.63
N GLY A 49 -6.37 8.07 12.03
CA GLY A 49 -5.20 7.93 11.17
C GLY A 49 -5.07 6.53 10.57
N MET A 50 -5.30 5.49 11.38
CA MET A 50 -5.32 4.10 10.95
C MET A 50 -6.45 3.82 9.94
N ILE A 51 -7.67 4.30 10.20
CA ILE A 51 -8.80 4.16 9.25
C ILE A 51 -8.46 4.82 7.91
N ILE A 52 -7.91 6.03 7.93
CA ILE A 52 -7.54 6.77 6.72
C ILE A 52 -6.46 6.01 5.95
N ALA A 53 -5.43 5.52 6.64
CA ALA A 53 -4.34 4.75 6.02
C ALA A 53 -4.87 3.45 5.38
N VAL A 54 -5.74 2.70 6.08
CA VAL A 54 -6.36 1.48 5.55
C VAL A 54 -7.24 1.79 4.35
N ALA A 55 -8.10 2.81 4.44
CA ALA A 55 -8.97 3.22 3.33
C ALA A 55 -8.17 3.65 2.10
N ALA A 56 -7.07 4.37 2.29
CA ALA A 56 -6.15 4.77 1.21
C ALA A 56 -5.42 3.58 0.58
N TRP A 57 -5.18 2.52 1.35
CA TRP A 57 -4.51 1.30 0.90
C TRP A 57 -5.40 0.38 0.05
N LEU A 58 -6.70 0.28 0.35
CA LEU A 58 -7.64 -0.64 -0.32
C LEU A 58 -7.64 -0.55 -1.87
N PRO A 59 -7.62 0.64 -2.51
CA PRO A 59 -7.61 0.74 -3.98
C PRO A 59 -6.39 0.07 -4.62
N VAL A 60 -5.23 0.10 -3.97
CA VAL A 60 -3.98 -0.51 -4.47
C VAL A 60 -4.06 -2.03 -4.36
N VAL A 61 -4.51 -2.56 -3.23
CA VAL A 61 -4.71 -4.01 -3.03
C VAL A 61 -5.70 -4.55 -4.05
N TRP A 62 -6.82 -3.85 -4.24
CA TRP A 62 -7.83 -4.24 -5.21
C TRP A 62 -7.29 -4.26 -6.64
N LEU A 63 -6.44 -3.29 -7.00
CA LEU A 63 -5.78 -3.24 -8.31
C LEU A 63 -4.82 -4.42 -8.50
N ILE A 64 -3.96 -4.68 -7.51
CA ILE A 64 -3.01 -5.80 -7.48
C ILE A 64 -3.76 -7.13 -7.62
N TRP A 65 -4.83 -7.33 -6.85
CA TRP A 65 -5.65 -8.53 -6.89
C TRP A 65 -6.28 -8.75 -8.27
N ARG A 66 -6.87 -7.71 -8.86
CA ARG A 66 -7.48 -7.81 -10.19
C ARG A 66 -6.47 -8.07 -11.31
N ARG A 67 -5.23 -7.61 -11.14
CA ARG A 67 -4.14 -7.74 -12.12
C ARG A 67 -3.13 -8.83 -11.74
N ARG A 68 -3.48 -9.74 -10.81
CA ARG A 68 -2.56 -10.77 -10.30
C ARG A 68 -1.96 -11.67 -11.38
N SER A 69 -2.62 -11.83 -12.52
CA SER A 69 -2.09 -12.56 -13.67
C SER A 69 -0.83 -11.93 -14.26
N ALA A 70 -0.67 -10.61 -14.14
CA ALA A 70 0.52 -9.83 -14.55
C ALA A 70 1.68 -9.93 -13.53
N LEU A 71 1.49 -10.65 -12.43
CA LEU A 71 2.51 -10.86 -11.40
C LEU A 71 3.13 -12.26 -11.50
N ARG A 72 3.02 -12.92 -12.66
CA ARG A 72 3.65 -14.24 -12.88
C ARG A 72 5.14 -14.04 -13.16
N GLY A 73 5.99 -14.70 -12.38
CA GLY A 73 7.45 -14.67 -12.55
C GLY A 73 8.21 -14.06 -11.37
N GLY A 74 9.50 -13.77 -11.57
CA GLY A 74 10.42 -13.37 -10.50
C GLY A 74 10.01 -12.08 -9.76
N ALA A 75 9.45 -11.10 -10.47
CA ALA A 75 9.02 -9.84 -9.86
C ALA A 75 7.82 -10.03 -8.91
N GLY A 76 6.86 -10.89 -9.27
CA GLY A 76 5.74 -11.22 -8.40
C GLY A 76 6.14 -12.06 -7.20
N ALA A 77 7.04 -13.03 -7.39
CA ALA A 77 7.60 -13.82 -6.29
C ALA A 77 8.39 -12.94 -5.32
N GLY A 78 9.21 -12.00 -5.83
CA GLY A 78 9.95 -11.03 -5.02
C GLY A 78 9.03 -10.08 -4.25
N SER A 79 8.00 -9.54 -4.90
CA SER A 79 6.99 -8.70 -4.25
C SER A 79 6.24 -9.46 -3.14
N ALA A 80 5.80 -10.70 -3.41
CA ALA A 80 5.13 -11.52 -2.40
C ALA A 80 6.06 -11.88 -1.23
N GLY A 81 7.32 -12.21 -1.50
CA GLY A 81 8.33 -12.50 -0.49
C GLY A 81 8.60 -11.29 0.40
N LEU A 82 8.80 -10.11 -0.19
CA LEU A 82 8.97 -8.86 0.55
C LEU A 82 7.72 -8.52 1.39
N ALA A 83 6.52 -8.73 0.85
CA ALA A 83 5.28 -8.53 1.59
C ALA A 83 5.20 -9.46 2.81
N LEU A 84 5.53 -10.74 2.63
CA LEU A 84 5.53 -11.73 3.70
C LEU A 84 6.52 -11.37 4.81
N VAL A 85 7.77 -11.07 4.45
CA VAL A 85 8.80 -10.63 5.40
C VAL A 85 8.36 -9.34 6.11
N GLY A 86 7.77 -8.41 5.38
CA GLY A 86 7.26 -7.15 5.93
C GLY A 86 6.17 -7.37 6.96
N VAL A 87 5.21 -8.26 6.70
CA VAL A 87 4.14 -8.61 7.66
C VAL A 87 4.72 -9.28 8.90
N ILE A 88 5.64 -10.24 8.74
CA ILE A 88 6.28 -10.94 9.87
C ILE A 88 7.04 -9.92 10.73
N LEU A 89 7.84 -9.06 10.11
CA LEU A 89 8.62 -8.04 10.82
C LEU A 89 7.70 -7.03 11.53
N LEU A 90 6.59 -6.64 10.90
CA LEU A 90 5.61 -5.74 11.51
C LEU A 90 4.98 -6.38 12.75
N ALA A 91 4.58 -7.65 12.67
CA ALA A 91 4.01 -8.37 13.80
C ALA A 91 5.01 -8.49 14.97
N VAL A 92 6.27 -8.80 14.67
CA VAL A 92 7.34 -8.90 15.68
C VAL A 92 7.64 -7.55 16.31
N THR A 93 7.74 -6.48 15.52
CA THR A 93 8.07 -5.14 16.03
C THR A 93 6.96 -4.55 16.89
N ILE A 94 5.69 -4.76 16.52
CA ILE A 94 4.53 -4.36 17.33
C ILE A 94 4.42 -5.24 18.58
N GLY A 95 4.53 -6.55 18.44
CA GLY A 95 4.40 -7.48 19.57
C GLY A 95 5.55 -7.39 20.59
N GLY A 96 6.73 -7.02 20.13
CA GLY A 96 7.93 -6.83 20.95
C GLY A 96 8.15 -5.41 21.47
N ASP A 97 7.25 -4.46 21.18
CA ASP A 97 7.36 -3.04 21.57
C ASP A 97 8.73 -2.43 21.21
N LEU A 98 9.19 -2.69 19.97
CA LEU A 98 10.54 -2.32 19.52
C LEU A 98 10.64 -0.84 19.10
N GLY A 99 9.80 0.06 19.63
CA GLY A 99 9.83 1.48 19.27
C GLY A 99 9.72 1.71 17.75
N LEU A 100 10.61 2.50 17.15
CA LEU A 100 10.53 2.88 15.73
C LEU A 100 10.89 1.77 14.71
N TRP A 101 11.27 0.57 15.16
CA TRP A 101 11.66 -0.53 14.25
C TRP A 101 10.54 -0.99 13.30
N TRP A 102 9.27 -0.71 13.62
CA TRP A 102 8.14 -0.98 12.72
C TRP A 102 8.23 -0.20 11.40
N LEU A 103 8.96 0.92 11.35
CA LEU A 103 9.19 1.69 10.12
C LEU A 103 9.92 0.87 9.04
N ALA A 104 10.84 -0.01 9.44
CA ALA A 104 11.53 -0.90 8.51
C ALA A 104 10.55 -1.88 7.85
N ALA A 105 9.62 -2.44 8.64
CA ALA A 105 8.59 -3.34 8.16
C ALA A 105 7.62 -2.62 7.19
N VAL A 106 7.16 -1.41 7.54
CA VAL A 106 6.31 -0.59 6.66
C VAL A 106 7.03 -0.24 5.36
N THR A 107 8.31 0.12 5.42
CA THR A 107 9.12 0.41 4.23
C THR A 107 9.17 -0.81 3.30
N LEU A 108 9.34 -2.00 3.85
CA LEU A 108 9.38 -3.24 3.08
C LEU A 108 8.02 -3.54 2.40
N LEU A 109 6.92 -3.32 3.11
CA LEU A 109 5.56 -3.46 2.58
C LEU A 109 5.27 -2.47 1.45
N VAL A 110 5.73 -1.23 1.59
CA VAL A 110 5.62 -0.21 0.53
C VAL A 110 6.45 -0.62 -0.68
N ALA A 111 7.68 -1.08 -0.49
CA ALA A 111 8.53 -1.56 -1.58
C ALA A 111 7.89 -2.74 -2.33
N ALA A 112 7.31 -3.71 -1.61
CA ALA A 112 6.57 -4.83 -2.20
C ALA A 112 5.42 -4.34 -3.10
N GLN A 113 4.63 -3.36 -2.62
CA GLN A 113 3.52 -2.78 -3.39
C GLN A 113 4.01 -2.05 -4.64
N LEU A 114 5.08 -1.27 -4.53
CA LEU A 114 5.66 -0.55 -5.67
C LEU A 114 6.16 -1.51 -6.76
N ILE A 115 6.83 -2.61 -6.38
CA ILE A 115 7.27 -3.65 -7.33
C ILE A 115 6.07 -4.27 -8.05
N ALA A 116 4.99 -4.58 -7.34
CA ALA A 116 3.78 -5.13 -7.94
C ALA A 116 3.15 -4.13 -8.94
N LEU A 117 3.04 -2.86 -8.53
CA LEU A 117 2.47 -1.80 -9.38
C LEU A 117 3.30 -1.55 -10.64
N VAL A 118 4.64 -1.51 -10.52
CA VAL A 118 5.55 -1.36 -11.66
C VAL A 118 5.44 -2.54 -12.62
N SER A 119 5.33 -3.76 -12.10
CA SER A 119 5.15 -4.97 -12.93
C SER A 119 3.85 -4.90 -13.72
N ILE A 120 2.75 -4.49 -13.08
CA ILE A 120 1.44 -4.31 -13.73
C ILE A 120 1.50 -3.20 -14.80
N ALA A 121 2.22 -2.11 -14.54
CA ALA A 121 2.37 -1.01 -15.50
C ALA A 121 3.18 -1.43 -16.74
N ARG A 122 4.23 -2.26 -16.56
CA ARG A 122 5.08 -2.76 -17.65
C ARG A 122 4.39 -3.74 -18.60
N GLU A 123 3.28 -4.34 -18.17
CA GLU A 123 2.49 -5.24 -19.02
C GLU A 123 1.42 -4.50 -19.85
N SER A 124 1.17 -3.22 -19.55
CA SER A 124 0.24 -2.35 -20.28
C SER A 124 0.74 -1.61 -21.55
N PRO A 125 2.00 -1.69 -22.04
CA PRO A 125 2.43 -0.97 -23.25
C PRO A 125 2.02 -1.56 -24.61
N ALA A 126 1.51 -2.79 -24.70
CA ALA A 126 1.35 -3.47 -26.00
C ALA A 126 0.04 -3.16 -26.77
N GLY A 127 -0.78 -2.20 -26.30
CA GLY A 127 -2.12 -1.94 -26.87
C GLY A 127 -2.28 -0.75 -27.83
N ASN A 128 -1.27 0.11 -27.98
CA ASN A 128 -1.34 1.33 -28.79
C ASN A 128 -0.23 1.38 -29.87
N GLY A 129 0.04 0.26 -30.54
CA GLY A 129 0.69 0.34 -31.85
C GLY A 129 -0.29 0.99 -32.83
N PRO A 130 0.10 2.03 -33.60
CA PRO A 130 -0.74 2.49 -34.70
C PRO A 130 -1.02 1.30 -35.63
N SER A 131 -2.29 0.92 -35.79
CA SER A 131 -2.69 -0.05 -36.80
C SER A 131 -2.17 0.43 -38.17
N PRO A 132 -1.27 -0.30 -38.83
CA PRO A 132 -0.77 0.06 -40.14
C PRO A 132 -1.79 -0.39 -41.20
N ASP A 133 -3.02 0.13 -41.14
CA ASP A 133 -4.06 -0.17 -42.13
C ASP A 133 -4.91 1.07 -42.41
N VAL A 134 -4.37 1.96 -43.25
CA VAL A 134 -5.18 2.65 -44.25
C VAL A 134 -4.41 2.53 -45.58
N PRO A 135 -4.85 1.67 -46.50
CA PRO A 135 -4.24 1.57 -47.81
C PRO A 135 -4.51 2.84 -48.62
N ALA A 136 -3.50 3.25 -49.38
CA ALA A 136 -3.60 4.31 -50.37
C ALA A 136 -4.65 3.94 -51.42
N GLY A 137 -5.72 4.74 -51.49
CA GLY A 137 -6.68 4.78 -52.59
C GLY A 137 -6.62 6.14 -53.24
#